data_AF-A0A158BDV2-F1
#
_entry.id   AF-A0A158BDV2-F1
#
_cell.length_a   1.000
_cell.length_b   1.000
_cell.length_c   1.000
_cell.angle_alpha   90.00
_cell.angle_beta   90.00
_cell.angle_gamma   90.00
#
_symmetry.space_group_name_H-M   'P 1'
#
loop_
_entity.id
_entity.type
_entity.pdbx_description
1 polymer ?
#
loop_
_entity_poly.entity_id
_entity_poly.type
_entity_poly.pdbx_seq_one_letter_code
_entity_poly.pdbx_strand_id
1 'polypeptide(L)'
;MLLVKNTPFTNVVASGVATVNLPIGMSYNKIILALGGTTFTPSMITNINLKVNGKIIYNAIGSRLSLINAYRQVVGSATCLTLDFTEPRAKSMIEQYVGNINTASGVSSVTIEVTIAGATAPTLDSYSELGPPAALGVIAKHIPFTASFAGSGKFPMKLIDITNRGGIIKRVHFAHGGNLSQLEVKKNGIVIWDNIPTAINTSWQAEYAKTAQTNLYTYDPCADNNYANGVKTADATALEFNPTFTAADTVTAVVEVLDVLGNM
;
A
#
# COMPACT_ATOMS: atom_id res chain seq x y z
N MET A 1 18.77 13.47 -4.22
CA MET A 1 18.11 12.57 -3.25
C MET A 1 18.91 12.63 -1.97
N LEU A 2 18.27 12.83 -0.83
CA LEU A 2 18.92 12.93 0.48
C LEU A 2 18.37 11.83 1.38
N LEU A 3 19.21 11.15 2.15
CA LEU A 3 18.78 10.22 3.20
C LEU A 3 19.00 10.91 4.54
N VAL A 4 17.91 11.16 5.27
CA VAL A 4 17.94 11.99 6.49
C VAL A 4 17.27 11.24 7.64
N LYS A 5 17.87 11.31 8.84
CA LYS A 5 17.24 10.81 10.06
C LYS A 5 16.13 11.77 10.48
N ASN A 6 14.94 11.25 10.74
CA ASN A 6 13.80 12.06 11.17
C ASN A 6 13.87 12.39 12.67
N THR A 7 12.93 13.24 13.09
CA THR A 7 12.60 13.46 14.50
C THR A 7 12.29 12.13 15.19
N PRO A 8 12.62 11.99 16.48
CA PRO A 8 12.42 10.74 17.20
C PRO A 8 10.94 10.43 17.40
N PHE A 9 10.60 9.14 17.44
CA PHE A 9 9.28 8.69 17.88
C PHE A 9 9.10 8.94 19.38
N THR A 10 7.88 9.29 19.76
CA THR A 10 7.43 9.34 21.15
C THR A 10 6.64 8.08 21.48
N ASN A 11 6.62 7.68 22.75
CA ASN A 11 5.84 6.55 23.27
C ASN A 11 6.16 5.19 22.61
N VAL A 12 7.44 4.93 22.30
CA VAL A 12 7.88 3.61 21.83
C VAL A 12 7.89 2.63 23.02
N VAL A 13 6.85 1.81 23.12
CA VAL A 13 6.66 0.83 24.19
C VAL A 13 6.23 -0.52 23.62
N ALA A 14 6.34 -1.58 24.43
CA ALA A 14 6.03 -2.97 24.05
C ALA A 14 4.64 -3.17 23.44
N SER A 15 3.66 -2.43 23.97
CA SER A 15 2.27 -2.42 23.51
C SER A 15 1.73 -0.99 23.63
N GLY A 16 1.50 -0.33 22.51
CA GLY A 16 1.08 1.07 22.49
C GLY A 16 1.17 1.70 21.10
N VAL A 17 0.87 2.99 21.03
CA VAL A 17 0.96 3.76 19.79
C VAL A 17 2.13 4.71 19.88
N ALA A 18 3.16 4.45 19.08
CA ALA A 18 4.29 5.33 18.90
C ALA A 18 3.94 6.39 17.84
N THR A 19 4.28 7.65 18.07
CA THR A 19 3.96 8.74 17.13
C THR A 19 5.15 9.63 16.83
N VAL A 20 5.19 10.15 15.61
CA VAL A 20 6.18 11.15 15.17
C VAL A 20 5.53 12.16 14.23
N ASN A 21 5.92 13.43 14.37
CA ASN A 21 5.60 14.48 13.42
C ASN A 21 6.83 14.76 12.56
N LEU A 22 6.67 14.62 11.25
CA LEU A 22 7.73 14.80 10.29
C LEU A 22 7.81 16.27 9.85
N PRO A 23 9.03 16.82 9.66
CA PRO A 23 9.21 18.18 9.16
C PRO A 23 8.57 18.40 7.78
N ILE A 24 8.00 19.57 7.56
CA ILE A 24 7.51 19.98 6.23
C ILE A 24 8.57 20.78 5.48
N GLY A 25 8.45 20.84 4.16
CA GLY A 25 9.30 21.63 3.28
C GLY A 25 9.93 20.84 2.15
N MET A 26 10.21 19.55 2.35
CA MET A 26 10.81 18.66 1.34
C MET A 26 9.81 17.62 0.84
N SER A 27 10.11 16.95 -0.28
CA SER A 27 9.28 15.87 -0.80
C SER A 27 9.71 14.52 -0.24
N TYR A 28 8.79 13.76 0.33
CA TYR A 28 9.06 12.41 0.83
C TYR A 28 8.87 11.39 -0.30
N ASN A 29 9.98 10.76 -0.69
CA ASN A 29 9.99 9.61 -1.61
C ASN A 29 9.67 8.33 -0.83
N LYS A 30 10.38 8.13 0.28
CA LYS A 30 10.28 6.94 1.14
C LYS A 30 10.42 7.32 2.60
N ILE A 31 9.80 6.52 3.45
CA ILE A 31 10.00 6.56 4.89
C ILE A 31 10.35 5.15 5.35
N ILE A 32 11.54 5.00 5.91
CA ILE A 32 12.09 3.74 6.40
C ILE A 32 11.94 3.74 7.92
N LEU A 33 11.16 2.81 8.44
CA LEU A 33 11.05 2.54 9.87
C LEU A 33 12.18 1.57 10.25
N ALA A 34 13.12 2.04 11.06
CA ALA A 34 14.18 1.21 11.62
C ALA A 34 13.70 0.61 12.93
N LEU A 35 13.49 -0.70 12.92
CA LEU A 35 13.00 -1.49 14.05
C LEU A 35 14.21 -2.07 14.78
N GLY A 36 14.26 -1.89 16.10
CA GLY A 36 15.34 -2.40 16.93
C GLY A 36 14.87 -2.81 18.32
N GLY A 37 15.84 -3.03 19.21
CA GLY A 37 15.60 -3.67 20.51
C GLY A 37 15.81 -5.18 20.43
N THR A 38 15.12 -5.94 21.29
CA THR A 38 15.38 -7.39 21.42
C THR A 38 14.57 -8.23 20.43
N THR A 39 13.28 -7.96 20.25
CA THR A 39 12.37 -8.82 19.44
C THR A 39 11.52 -8.06 18.42
N PHE A 40 11.68 -6.74 18.28
CA PHE A 40 10.77 -5.94 17.47
C PHE A 40 10.96 -6.18 15.96
N THR A 41 9.91 -6.70 15.31
CA THR A 41 9.90 -7.05 13.88
C THR A 41 8.61 -6.53 13.22
N PRO A 42 8.51 -6.51 11.88
CA PRO A 42 7.33 -6.00 11.18
C PRO A 42 6.02 -6.71 11.55
N SER A 43 6.06 -7.98 12.00
CA SER A 43 4.86 -8.72 12.43
C SER A 43 4.24 -8.17 13.72
N MET A 44 5.01 -7.46 14.54
CA MET A 44 4.55 -6.81 15.78
C MET A 44 3.94 -5.43 15.54
N ILE A 45 3.94 -4.95 14.29
CA ILE A 45 3.29 -3.70 13.90
C ILE A 45 1.88 -4.01 13.40
N THR A 46 0.89 -3.79 14.26
CA THR A 46 -0.51 -4.15 13.98
C THR A 46 -1.27 -3.06 13.24
N ASN A 47 -0.77 -1.82 13.23
CA ASN A 47 -1.31 -0.73 12.43
C ASN A 47 -0.27 0.36 12.19
N ILE A 48 -0.32 0.97 11.01
CA ILE A 48 0.44 2.15 10.61
C ILE A 48 -0.55 3.13 10.01
N ASN A 49 -0.64 4.33 10.57
CA ASN A 49 -1.38 5.45 9.97
C ASN A 49 -0.40 6.54 9.60
N LEU A 50 -0.16 6.74 8.30
CA LEU A 50 0.45 7.96 7.81
C LEU A 50 -0.66 8.98 7.51
N LYS A 51 -0.59 10.11 8.21
CA LYS A 51 -1.55 11.20 8.10
C LYS A 51 -0.92 12.40 7.43
N VAL A 52 -1.63 12.99 6.47
CA VAL A 52 -1.30 14.29 5.89
C VAL A 52 -2.48 15.22 6.15
N ASN A 53 -2.23 16.37 6.80
CA ASN A 53 -3.28 17.30 7.25
C ASN A 53 -4.38 16.60 8.07
N GLY A 54 -4.00 15.63 8.93
CA GLY A 54 -4.91 14.85 9.75
C GLY A 54 -5.66 13.72 9.03
N LYS A 55 -5.59 13.64 7.69
CA LYS A 55 -6.22 12.57 6.91
C LYS A 55 -5.29 11.37 6.72
N ILE A 56 -5.78 10.15 6.98
CA ILE A 56 -5.00 8.91 6.79
C ILE A 56 -4.90 8.58 5.30
N ILE A 57 -3.70 8.72 4.73
CA ILE A 57 -3.44 8.42 3.32
C ILE A 57 -2.83 7.03 3.12
N TYR A 58 -2.18 6.50 4.15
CA TYR A 58 -1.52 5.20 4.10
C TYR A 58 -1.89 4.44 5.37
N ASN A 59 -2.77 3.46 5.23
CA ASN A 59 -3.09 2.52 6.30
C ASN A 59 -2.53 1.13 5.96
N ALA A 60 -1.69 0.60 6.85
CA ALA A 60 -1.04 -0.68 6.63
C ALA A 60 -0.79 -1.43 7.94
N ILE A 61 -0.59 -2.75 7.83
CA ILE A 61 -0.04 -3.58 8.90
C ILE A 61 1.35 -4.04 8.48
N GLY A 62 2.28 -4.21 9.41
CA GLY A 62 3.69 -4.38 9.06
C GLY A 62 3.97 -5.68 8.28
N SER A 63 3.39 -6.81 8.70
CA SER A 63 3.54 -8.08 7.98
C SER A 63 3.03 -8.02 6.54
N ARG A 64 1.86 -7.41 6.32
CA ARG A 64 1.27 -7.28 4.98
C ARG A 64 2.05 -6.29 4.12
N LEU A 65 2.50 -5.17 4.70
CA LEU A 65 3.33 -4.22 3.99
C LEU A 65 4.65 -4.85 3.54
N SER A 66 5.27 -5.72 4.35
CA SER A 66 6.44 -6.49 3.94
C SER A 66 6.16 -7.37 2.71
N LEU A 67 5.02 -8.05 2.66
CA LEU A 67 4.62 -8.85 1.49
C LEU A 67 4.39 -7.96 0.25
N ILE A 68 3.70 -6.83 0.40
CA ILE A 68 3.47 -5.87 -0.70
C ILE A 68 4.80 -5.31 -1.21
N ASN A 69 5.72 -4.96 -0.32
CA ASN A 69 7.06 -4.50 -0.69
C ASN A 69 7.86 -5.59 -1.42
N ALA A 70 7.83 -6.83 -0.94
CA ALA A 70 8.48 -7.96 -1.59
C ALA A 70 7.91 -8.23 -2.99
N TYR A 71 6.58 -8.11 -3.16
CA TYR A 71 5.94 -8.16 -4.48
C TYR A 71 6.52 -7.13 -5.44
N ARG A 72 6.69 -5.88 -4.96
CA ARG A 72 7.27 -4.76 -5.70
C ARG A 72 8.79 -4.83 -5.86
N GLN A 73 9.42 -5.92 -5.40
CA GLN A 73 10.87 -6.12 -5.39
C GLN A 73 11.62 -5.04 -4.61
N VAL A 74 11.03 -4.57 -3.52
CA VAL A 74 11.70 -3.82 -2.47
C VAL A 74 12.21 -4.83 -1.47
N VAL A 75 13.52 -4.80 -1.20
CA VAL A 75 14.19 -5.79 -0.34
C VAL A 75 13.57 -5.76 1.05
N GLY A 76 13.08 -6.91 1.51
CA GLY A 76 12.55 -7.08 2.86
C GLY A 76 13.68 -7.14 3.90
N SER A 77 13.39 -6.67 5.11
CA SER A 77 14.29 -6.77 6.26
C SER A 77 13.50 -7.05 7.54
N ALA A 78 14.09 -7.83 8.45
CA ALA A 78 13.52 -8.02 9.78
C ALA A 78 13.67 -6.78 10.67
N THR A 79 14.61 -5.90 10.34
CA THR A 79 14.96 -4.70 11.11
C THR A 79 14.50 -3.40 10.44
N CYS A 80 13.96 -3.45 9.22
CA CYS A 80 13.51 -2.27 8.49
C CYS A 80 12.19 -2.54 7.78
N LEU A 81 11.27 -1.58 7.89
CA LEU A 81 10.01 -1.57 7.15
C LEU A 81 9.86 -0.26 6.38
N THR A 82 9.72 -0.33 5.06
CA THR A 82 9.68 0.85 4.20
C THR A 82 8.25 1.17 3.77
N LEU A 83 7.84 2.42 3.94
CA LEU A 83 6.71 3.02 3.26
C LEU A 83 7.26 3.69 2.00
N ASP A 84 7.04 3.06 0.84
CA ASP A 84 7.58 3.51 -0.44
C ASP A 84 6.48 4.14 -1.29
N PHE A 85 6.57 5.46 -1.48
CA PHE A 85 5.65 6.24 -2.31
C PHE A 85 6.11 6.33 -3.77
N THR A 86 7.35 5.94 -4.04
CA THR A 86 7.92 5.92 -5.38
C THR A 86 7.58 4.64 -6.11
N GLU A 87 7.79 4.63 -7.42
CA GLU A 87 7.77 3.43 -8.26
C GLU A 87 9.17 3.21 -8.83
N PRO A 88 10.08 2.56 -8.10
CA PRO A 88 11.52 2.56 -8.42
C PRO A 88 11.86 1.86 -9.74
N ARG A 89 10.93 1.10 -10.31
CA ARG A 89 11.08 0.39 -11.59
C ARG A 89 10.25 1.00 -12.72
N ALA A 90 9.67 2.17 -12.52
CA ALA A 90 8.93 2.87 -13.56
C ALA A 90 9.82 3.19 -14.76
N LYS A 91 9.21 3.22 -15.96
CA LYS A 91 9.91 3.47 -17.22
C LYS A 91 10.34 4.94 -17.38
N SER A 92 9.69 5.85 -16.66
CA SER A 92 10.02 7.28 -16.66
C SER A 92 10.22 7.83 -15.26
N MET A 93 11.05 8.88 -15.17
CA MET A 93 11.28 9.59 -13.91
C MET A 93 10.00 10.23 -13.36
N ILE A 94 9.11 10.69 -14.23
CA ILE A 94 7.84 11.31 -13.82
C ILE A 94 6.96 10.26 -13.12
N GLU A 95 6.81 9.07 -13.72
CA GLU A 95 6.06 7.98 -13.10
C GLU A 95 6.70 7.46 -11.82
N GLN A 96 8.03 7.44 -11.75
CA GLN A 96 8.75 7.00 -10.55
C GLN A 96 8.39 7.84 -9.32
N TYR A 97 8.20 9.15 -9.47
CA TYR A 97 7.99 10.08 -8.35
C TYR A 97 6.57 10.63 -8.24
N VAL A 98 5.64 10.15 -9.08
CA VAL A 98 4.26 10.67 -9.14
C VAL A 98 3.48 10.53 -7.82
N GLY A 99 3.84 9.54 -7.00
CA GLY A 99 3.16 9.23 -5.74
C GLY A 99 3.74 9.94 -4.51
N ASN A 100 4.81 10.73 -4.67
CA ASN A 100 5.52 11.35 -3.57
C ASN A 100 4.65 12.27 -2.72
N ILE A 101 4.98 12.37 -1.44
CA ILE A 101 4.33 13.34 -0.54
C ILE A 101 5.14 14.63 -0.57
N ASN A 102 4.72 15.53 -1.45
CA ASN A 102 5.31 16.86 -1.61
C ASN A 102 4.75 17.82 -0.56
N THR A 103 5.60 18.43 0.26
CA THR A 103 5.16 19.19 1.46
C THR A 103 5.53 20.68 1.44
N ALA A 104 6.09 21.21 0.34
CA ALA A 104 6.50 22.62 0.30
C ALA A 104 5.31 23.59 0.25
N SER A 105 4.14 23.12 -0.19
CA SER A 105 2.87 23.86 -0.17
C SER A 105 1.68 22.90 -0.17
N GLY A 106 0.55 23.29 0.45
CA GLY A 106 -0.65 22.46 0.57
C GLY A 106 -0.64 21.42 1.69
N VAL A 107 0.44 21.37 2.49
CA VAL A 107 0.60 20.48 3.64
C VAL A 107 0.93 21.30 4.90
N SER A 108 0.11 21.14 5.92
CA SER A 108 0.28 21.72 7.26
C SER A 108 0.91 20.72 8.24
N SER A 109 0.69 19.41 8.04
CA SER A 109 1.26 18.38 8.91
C SER A 109 1.44 17.05 8.20
N VAL A 110 2.51 16.34 8.55
CA VAL A 110 2.75 14.93 8.22
C VAL A 110 3.03 14.19 9.52
N THR A 111 2.19 13.22 9.86
CA THR A 111 2.26 12.48 11.13
C THR A 111 2.24 10.99 10.86
N ILE A 112 3.07 10.22 11.55
CA ILE A 112 3.01 8.76 11.53
C ILE A 112 2.61 8.27 12.91
N GLU A 113 1.66 7.34 12.94
CA GLU A 113 1.29 6.56 14.12
C GLU A 113 1.58 5.09 13.83
N VAL A 114 2.34 4.44 14.70
CA VAL A 114 2.66 3.01 14.62
C VAL A 114 2.14 2.33 15.88
N THR A 115 1.19 1.42 15.71
CA THR A 115 0.71 0.56 16.80
C THR A 115 1.61 -0.66 16.91
N ILE A 116 2.26 -0.81 18.06
CA ILE A 116 3.15 -1.92 18.41
C ILE A 116 2.38 -2.87 19.33
N ALA A 117 2.53 -4.18 19.13
CA ALA A 117 1.99 -5.20 20.02
C ALA A 117 2.97 -6.37 20.18
N GLY A 118 3.26 -6.73 21.43
CA GLY A 118 4.01 -7.95 21.76
C GLY A 118 5.53 -7.85 21.59
N ALA A 119 6.10 -6.65 21.50
CA ALA A 119 7.55 -6.45 21.40
C ALA A 119 8.22 -6.42 22.78
N THR A 120 9.47 -6.85 22.88
CA THR A 120 10.28 -6.77 24.10
C THR A 120 11.32 -5.66 23.95
N ALA A 121 11.21 -4.62 24.80
CA ALA A 121 12.07 -3.43 24.77
C ALA A 121 12.26 -2.84 23.35
N PRO A 122 11.18 -2.51 22.62
CA PRO A 122 11.29 -2.05 21.24
C PRO A 122 12.02 -0.69 21.16
N THR A 123 12.82 -0.52 20.12
CA THR A 123 13.27 0.80 19.67
C THR A 123 12.75 1.06 18.26
N LEU A 124 12.37 2.31 18.00
CA LEU A 124 11.81 2.73 16.72
C LEU A 124 12.39 4.07 16.32
N ASP A 125 13.15 4.07 15.23
CA ASP A 125 13.63 5.28 14.56
C ASP A 125 13.01 5.35 13.15
N SER A 126 13.05 6.52 12.52
CA SER A 126 12.76 6.60 11.08
C SER A 126 13.77 7.44 10.31
N TYR A 127 13.94 7.06 9.05
CA TYR A 127 14.78 7.72 8.07
C TYR A 127 13.94 8.01 6.83
N SER A 128 14.18 9.13 6.18
CA SER A 128 13.45 9.51 4.98
C SER A 128 14.38 9.75 3.81
N GLU A 129 13.95 9.21 2.68
CA GLU A 129 14.53 9.54 1.39
C GLU A 129 13.78 10.77 0.86
N LEU A 130 14.48 11.90 0.76
CA LEU A 130 13.92 13.19 0.39
C LEU A 130 14.31 13.59 -1.04
N GLY A 131 13.31 14.05 -1.78
CA GLY A 131 13.43 14.75 -3.05
C GLY A 131 13.46 16.28 -2.86
N PRO A 132 13.66 17.03 -3.96
CA PRO A 132 13.58 18.49 -3.94
C PRO A 132 12.19 18.96 -3.51
N PRO A 133 12.07 20.17 -2.93
CA PRO A 133 10.79 20.72 -2.48
C PRO A 133 9.82 20.90 -3.65
N ALA A 134 8.56 20.47 -3.46
CA ALA A 134 7.49 20.66 -4.42
C ALA A 134 6.14 20.87 -3.72
N ALA A 135 5.16 21.44 -4.44
CA ALA A 135 3.79 21.57 -3.96
C ALA A 135 3.08 20.20 -3.93
N LEU A 136 2.14 20.05 -3.00
CA LEU A 136 1.31 18.86 -2.91
C LEU A 136 0.55 18.63 -4.22
N GLY A 137 0.74 17.45 -4.80
CA GLY A 137 0.05 17.00 -6.00
C GLY A 137 -0.79 15.77 -5.72
N VAL A 138 -0.81 14.89 -6.72
CA VAL A 138 -1.29 13.51 -6.55
C VAL A 138 -0.35 12.76 -5.60
N ILE A 139 -0.90 11.93 -4.74
CA ILE A 139 -0.17 11.14 -3.75
C ILE A 139 -0.49 9.66 -3.89
N ALA A 140 0.46 8.80 -3.54
CA ALA A 140 0.21 7.38 -3.37
C ALA A 140 -0.54 7.13 -2.04
N LYS A 141 -1.68 6.45 -2.13
CA LYS A 141 -2.47 6.03 -0.97
C LYS A 141 -2.51 4.50 -0.87
N HIS A 142 -2.54 4.00 0.36
CA HIS A 142 -2.83 2.61 0.69
C HIS A 142 -4.13 2.55 1.49
N ILE A 143 -5.16 1.96 0.89
CA ILE A 143 -6.50 1.91 1.48
C ILE A 143 -6.94 0.44 1.59
N PRO A 144 -7.01 -0.11 2.81
CA PRO A 144 -7.46 -1.47 3.03
C PRO A 144 -8.98 -1.58 3.15
N PHE A 145 -9.54 -2.65 2.61
CA PHE A 145 -10.92 -3.07 2.74
C PHE A 145 -10.95 -4.52 3.18
N THR A 146 -11.67 -4.84 4.25
CA THR A 146 -11.76 -6.20 4.78
C THR A 146 -13.17 -6.74 4.61
N ALA A 147 -13.29 -7.97 4.11
CA ALA A 147 -14.56 -8.69 3.99
C ALA A 147 -14.34 -10.18 4.35
N SER A 148 -15.37 -10.79 4.93
CA SER A 148 -15.40 -12.22 5.22
C SER A 148 -16.41 -12.92 4.31
N PHE A 149 -16.01 -14.07 3.76
CA PHE A 149 -16.81 -14.87 2.85
C PHE A 149 -17.04 -16.24 3.49
N ALA A 150 -18.30 -16.62 3.66
CA ALA A 150 -18.70 -17.75 4.51
C ALA A 150 -18.64 -19.13 3.81
N GLY A 151 -18.19 -19.21 2.56
CA GLY A 151 -18.17 -20.46 1.80
C GLY A 151 -17.38 -20.35 0.51
N SER A 152 -17.45 -21.41 -0.29
CA SER A 152 -16.86 -21.45 -1.63
C SER A 152 -17.76 -20.75 -2.66
N GLY A 153 -17.15 -20.30 -3.76
CA GLY A 153 -17.85 -19.64 -4.85
C GLY A 153 -17.30 -18.24 -5.15
N LYS A 154 -17.94 -17.56 -6.10
CA LYS A 154 -17.58 -16.21 -6.55
C LYS A 154 -18.44 -15.18 -5.82
N PHE A 155 -17.80 -14.21 -5.18
CA PHE A 155 -18.50 -13.17 -4.42
C PHE A 155 -18.01 -11.79 -4.84
N PRO A 156 -18.90 -10.77 -4.89
CA PRO A 156 -18.47 -9.40 -5.10
C PRO A 156 -17.83 -8.83 -3.82
N MET A 157 -16.67 -8.20 -3.97
CA MET A 157 -15.98 -7.44 -2.94
C MET A 157 -16.00 -5.95 -3.32
N LYS A 158 -16.73 -5.14 -2.55
CA LYS A 158 -16.79 -3.70 -2.77
C LYS A 158 -15.55 -3.04 -2.17
N LEU A 159 -14.75 -2.39 -3.03
CA LEU A 159 -13.54 -1.65 -2.62
C LEU A 159 -13.79 -0.14 -2.68
N ILE A 160 -13.72 0.44 -3.88
CA ILE A 160 -13.89 1.88 -4.09
C ILE A 160 -15.35 2.16 -4.49
N ASP A 161 -16.00 3.10 -3.80
CA ASP A 161 -17.36 3.55 -4.09
C ASP A 161 -17.38 4.78 -5.04
N ILE A 162 -18.56 5.08 -5.58
CA ILE A 162 -18.90 6.20 -6.47
C ILE A 162 -18.46 7.57 -5.90
N THR A 163 -18.34 7.70 -4.58
CA THR A 163 -17.90 8.90 -3.88
C THR A 163 -16.38 9.16 -3.96
N ASN A 164 -15.58 8.15 -4.35
CA ASN A 164 -14.12 8.19 -4.45
C ASN A 164 -13.62 8.16 -5.91
N ARG A 165 -14.43 8.68 -6.84
CA ARG A 165 -14.07 8.82 -8.26
C ARG A 165 -12.95 9.86 -8.42
N GLY A 166 -12.02 9.59 -9.34
CA GLY A 166 -10.95 10.50 -9.71
C GLY A 166 -9.55 9.96 -9.44
N GLY A 167 -9.42 8.93 -8.61
CA GLY A 167 -8.17 8.21 -8.42
C GLY A 167 -7.80 7.30 -9.59
N ILE A 168 -6.53 6.92 -9.65
CA ILE A 168 -5.99 5.92 -10.57
C ILE A 168 -5.51 4.74 -9.74
N ILE A 169 -6.20 3.61 -9.85
CA ILE A 169 -5.80 2.37 -9.18
C ILE A 169 -4.60 1.82 -9.92
N LYS A 170 -3.44 1.78 -9.24
CA LYS A 170 -2.25 1.13 -9.77
C LYS A 170 -2.40 -0.37 -9.64
N ARG A 171 -2.70 -0.83 -8.43
CA ARG A 171 -2.63 -2.23 -8.00
C ARG A 171 -3.62 -2.51 -6.87
N VAL A 172 -4.09 -3.75 -6.76
CA VAL A 172 -4.89 -4.23 -5.62
C VAL A 172 -4.32 -5.55 -5.12
N HIS A 173 -4.02 -5.62 -3.83
CA HIS A 173 -3.45 -6.79 -3.18
C HIS A 173 -4.47 -7.44 -2.25
N PHE A 174 -4.97 -8.63 -2.60
CA PHE A 174 -5.93 -9.39 -1.80
C PHE A 174 -5.18 -10.35 -0.88
N ALA A 175 -4.98 -9.96 0.38
CA ALA A 175 -4.41 -10.83 1.40
C ALA A 175 -5.51 -11.77 1.94
N HIS A 176 -5.30 -13.08 1.90
CA HIS A 176 -6.32 -14.09 2.20
C HIS A 176 -5.76 -15.26 3.03
N GLY A 177 -6.61 -16.17 3.52
CA GLY A 177 -6.24 -17.32 4.35
C GLY A 177 -5.78 -18.56 3.57
N GLY A 178 -5.72 -18.47 2.24
CA GLY A 178 -5.30 -19.55 1.34
C GLY A 178 -6.39 -20.06 0.38
N ASN A 179 -7.62 -19.55 0.48
CA ASN A 179 -8.75 -20.10 -0.28
C ASN A 179 -9.12 -19.30 -1.55
N LEU A 180 -8.53 -18.13 -1.80
CA LEU A 180 -8.74 -17.36 -3.04
C LEU A 180 -8.06 -18.07 -4.22
N SER A 181 -8.85 -18.53 -5.19
CA SER A 181 -8.37 -19.33 -6.34
C SER A 181 -8.29 -18.57 -7.66
N GLN A 182 -9.14 -17.56 -7.84
CA GLN A 182 -9.19 -16.73 -9.05
C GLN A 182 -9.84 -15.37 -8.75
N LEU A 183 -9.62 -14.41 -9.65
CA LEU A 183 -10.22 -13.08 -9.56
C LEU A 183 -10.82 -12.69 -10.91
N GLU A 184 -12.01 -12.11 -10.88
CA GLU A 184 -12.60 -11.38 -12.00
C GLU A 184 -12.72 -9.90 -11.63
N VAL A 185 -12.37 -8.99 -12.55
CA VAL A 185 -12.54 -7.55 -12.37
C VAL A 185 -13.35 -7.00 -13.53
N LYS A 186 -14.38 -6.21 -13.21
CA LYS A 186 -15.22 -5.54 -14.20
C LYS A 186 -15.25 -4.05 -13.97
N LYS A 187 -15.25 -3.29 -15.06
CA LYS A 187 -15.50 -1.86 -15.07
C LYS A 187 -16.67 -1.58 -16.00
N ASN A 188 -17.72 -0.95 -15.48
CA ASN A 188 -18.94 -0.61 -16.20
C ASN A 188 -19.57 -1.83 -16.90
N GLY A 189 -19.54 -2.99 -16.23
CA GLY A 189 -20.03 -4.26 -16.75
C GLY A 189 -19.08 -4.98 -17.73
N ILE A 190 -18.01 -4.33 -18.18
CA ILE A 190 -17.01 -4.91 -19.08
C ILE A 190 -15.95 -5.63 -18.25
N VAL A 191 -15.66 -6.88 -18.61
CA VAL A 191 -14.58 -7.66 -17.99
C VAL A 191 -13.22 -7.11 -18.44
N ILE A 192 -12.41 -6.68 -17.47
CA ILE A 192 -11.04 -6.19 -17.70
C ILE A 192 -9.98 -7.14 -17.12
N TRP A 193 -10.43 -8.16 -16.37
CA TRP A 193 -9.63 -9.25 -15.83
C TRP A 193 -10.56 -10.44 -15.65
N ASP A 194 -10.39 -11.50 -16.45
CA ASP A 194 -11.43 -12.54 -16.60
C ASP A 194 -11.09 -13.82 -15.82
N ASN A 195 -11.65 -13.94 -14.62
CA ASN A 195 -11.57 -15.13 -13.76
C ASN A 195 -10.15 -15.76 -13.72
N ILE A 196 -9.10 -14.93 -13.67
CA ILE A 196 -7.73 -15.38 -13.84
C ILE A 196 -7.30 -16.20 -12.62
N PRO A 197 -6.92 -17.48 -12.79
CA PRO A 197 -6.48 -18.32 -11.67
C PRO A 197 -5.18 -17.82 -11.04
N THR A 198 -5.01 -18.08 -9.74
CA THR A 198 -3.81 -17.70 -8.97
C THR A 198 -2.52 -18.22 -9.61
N ALA A 199 -2.54 -19.45 -10.14
CA ALA A 199 -1.38 -20.05 -10.82
C ALA A 199 -0.97 -19.29 -12.09
N ILE A 200 -1.94 -18.94 -12.94
CA ILE A 200 -1.68 -18.19 -14.18
C ILE A 200 -1.22 -16.77 -13.86
N ASN A 201 -1.88 -16.10 -12.92
CA ASN A 201 -1.48 -14.76 -12.48
C ASN A 201 -0.03 -14.76 -11.93
N THR A 202 0.34 -15.78 -11.16
CA THR A 202 1.70 -15.93 -10.62
C THR A 202 2.74 -16.07 -11.73
N SER A 203 2.49 -16.93 -12.73
CA SER A 203 3.38 -17.09 -13.88
C SER A 203 3.53 -15.80 -14.68
N TRP A 204 2.41 -15.13 -14.99
CA TRP A 204 2.41 -13.87 -15.74
C TRP A 204 3.15 -12.75 -15.01
N GLN A 205 2.99 -12.65 -13.69
CA GLN A 205 3.71 -11.66 -12.87
C GLN A 205 5.22 -11.89 -12.84
N ALA A 206 5.66 -13.15 -12.88
CA ALA A 206 7.07 -13.50 -12.92
C ALA A 206 7.76 -13.03 -14.21
N GLU A 207 7.04 -13.01 -15.35
CA GLU A 207 7.55 -12.47 -16.62
C GLU A 207 7.92 -10.97 -16.52
N TYR A 208 7.24 -10.23 -15.64
CA TYR A 208 7.50 -8.81 -15.39
C TYR A 208 8.34 -8.54 -14.13
N ALA A 209 9.09 -9.56 -13.68
CA ALA A 209 9.98 -9.48 -12.53
C ALA A 209 9.27 -9.03 -11.24
N LYS A 210 8.00 -9.40 -11.05
CA LYS A 210 7.31 -9.33 -9.76
C LYS A 210 7.51 -10.64 -9.01
N THR A 211 7.44 -10.60 -7.68
CA THR A 211 7.45 -11.84 -6.87
C THR A 211 6.10 -12.03 -6.21
N ALA A 212 5.27 -12.89 -6.79
CA ALA A 212 4.03 -13.32 -6.17
C ALA A 212 4.28 -13.83 -4.74
N GLN A 213 3.43 -13.44 -3.80
CA GLN A 213 3.57 -13.81 -2.40
C GLN A 213 2.51 -14.85 -2.03
N THR A 214 2.87 -15.79 -1.16
CA THR A 214 1.91 -16.73 -0.58
C THR A 214 0.77 -15.95 0.06
N ASN A 215 -0.47 -16.40 -0.18
CA ASN A 215 -1.68 -15.82 0.40
C ASN A 215 -1.92 -14.34 0.04
N LEU A 216 -1.35 -13.87 -1.08
CA LEU A 216 -1.54 -12.52 -1.61
C LEU A 216 -1.81 -12.57 -3.12
N TYR A 217 -3.09 -12.63 -3.50
CA TYR A 217 -3.44 -12.47 -4.91
C TYR A 217 -3.32 -10.99 -5.29
N THR A 218 -2.46 -10.66 -6.25
CA THR A 218 -2.30 -9.27 -6.70
C THR A 218 -2.93 -9.08 -8.08
N TYR A 219 -3.83 -8.11 -8.20
CA TYR A 219 -4.25 -7.54 -9.48
C TYR A 219 -3.35 -6.35 -9.79
N ASP A 220 -2.54 -6.47 -10.84
CA ASP A 220 -1.57 -5.44 -11.24
C ASP A 220 -1.69 -5.12 -12.74
N PRO A 221 -2.57 -4.18 -13.14
CA PRO A 221 -2.62 -3.71 -14.52
C PRO A 221 -1.33 -2.97 -14.94
N CYS A 222 -0.47 -2.59 -14.00
CA CYS A 222 0.81 -1.92 -14.24
C CYS A 222 2.00 -2.89 -14.08
N ALA A 223 1.81 -4.21 -14.23
CA ALA A 223 2.85 -5.20 -13.96
C ALA A 223 4.12 -4.96 -14.78
N ASP A 224 3.95 -4.47 -16.01
CA ASP A 224 5.03 -4.10 -16.93
C ASP A 224 5.78 -2.81 -16.55
N ASN A 225 5.49 -2.24 -15.39
CA ASN A 225 5.98 -0.95 -14.88
C ASN A 225 5.61 0.26 -15.75
N ASN A 226 4.56 0.14 -16.57
CA ASN A 226 3.93 1.27 -17.25
C ASN A 226 2.69 1.69 -16.45
N TYR A 227 2.77 2.84 -15.79
CA TYR A 227 1.72 3.28 -14.87
C TYR A 227 0.56 3.96 -15.60
N ALA A 228 0.69 4.21 -16.91
CA ALA A 228 -0.43 4.64 -17.75
C ALA A 228 -1.54 3.57 -17.86
N ASN A 229 -1.21 2.30 -17.59
CA ASN A 229 -2.16 1.18 -17.60
C ASN A 229 -3.07 1.13 -16.36
N GLY A 230 -2.82 1.98 -15.36
CA GLY A 230 -3.62 2.04 -14.14
C GLY A 230 -5.11 2.27 -14.43
N VAL A 231 -5.98 1.65 -13.62
CA VAL A 231 -7.42 1.75 -13.80
C VAL A 231 -7.90 3.12 -13.32
N LYS A 232 -8.24 3.98 -14.28
CA LYS A 232 -8.89 5.27 -14.04
C LYS A 232 -10.30 5.04 -13.49
N THR A 233 -10.64 5.68 -12.37
CA THR A 233 -11.97 5.53 -11.75
C THR A 233 -12.92 6.68 -12.07
N ALA A 234 -12.43 7.76 -12.68
CA ALA A 234 -13.24 8.96 -12.99
C ALA A 234 -14.45 8.66 -13.89
N ASP A 235 -14.31 7.71 -14.81
CA ASP A 235 -15.32 7.26 -15.77
C ASP A 235 -16.03 5.96 -15.33
N ALA A 236 -15.74 5.45 -14.13
CA ALA A 236 -16.36 4.24 -13.61
C ALA A 236 -17.75 4.52 -13.03
N THR A 237 -18.81 4.06 -13.69
CA THR A 237 -20.15 3.93 -13.12
C THR A 237 -20.23 2.76 -12.14
N ALA A 238 -19.55 1.66 -12.44
CA ALA A 238 -19.38 0.52 -11.56
C ALA A 238 -17.95 -0.03 -11.68
N LEU A 239 -17.36 -0.44 -10.56
CA LEU A 239 -16.09 -1.16 -10.52
C LEU A 239 -16.24 -2.34 -9.55
N GLU A 240 -16.14 -3.55 -10.08
CA GLU A 240 -16.43 -4.78 -9.37
C GLU A 240 -15.17 -5.63 -9.28
N PHE A 241 -14.88 -6.12 -8.08
CA PHE A 241 -13.83 -7.11 -7.83
C PHE A 241 -14.52 -8.37 -7.33
N ASN A 242 -14.43 -9.46 -8.09
CA ASN A 242 -15.18 -10.68 -7.87
C ASN A 242 -14.20 -11.84 -7.60
N PRO A 243 -13.61 -11.93 -6.41
CA PRO A 243 -12.78 -13.07 -6.03
C PRO A 243 -13.64 -14.35 -5.96
N THR A 244 -13.03 -15.47 -6.33
CA THR A 244 -13.60 -16.80 -6.12
C THR A 244 -12.80 -17.55 -5.07
N PHE A 245 -13.51 -18.23 -4.17
CA PHE A 245 -12.93 -18.99 -3.07
C PHE A 245 -13.26 -20.47 -3.16
N THR A 246 -12.34 -21.30 -2.67
CA THR A 246 -12.51 -22.76 -2.54
C THR A 246 -13.16 -23.17 -1.22
N ALA A 247 -13.15 -22.28 -0.21
CA ALA A 247 -13.77 -22.45 1.10
C ALA A 247 -13.98 -21.06 1.74
N ALA A 248 -14.53 -21.03 2.96
CA ALA A 248 -14.66 -19.78 3.72
C ALA A 248 -13.30 -19.08 3.91
N ASP A 249 -13.27 -17.76 3.80
CA ASP A 249 -12.03 -16.98 3.90
C ASP A 249 -12.33 -15.56 4.42
N THR A 250 -11.33 -14.90 5.01
CA THR A 250 -11.36 -13.46 5.31
C THR A 250 -10.27 -12.79 4.52
N VAL A 251 -10.67 -11.82 3.69
CA VAL A 251 -9.76 -11.12 2.79
C VAL A 251 -9.64 -9.67 3.21
N THR A 252 -8.40 -9.17 3.26
CA THR A 252 -8.15 -7.73 3.23
C THR A 252 -7.54 -7.36 1.89
N ALA A 253 -8.28 -6.60 1.08
CA ALA A 253 -7.79 -6.01 -0.14
C ALA A 253 -7.15 -4.65 0.15
N VAL A 254 -5.87 -4.49 -0.16
CA VAL A 254 -5.15 -3.21 -0.08
C VAL A 254 -5.12 -2.60 -1.48
N VAL A 255 -5.78 -1.45 -1.65
CA VAL A 255 -5.77 -0.71 -2.90
C VAL A 255 -4.61 0.29 -2.88
N GLU A 256 -3.70 0.16 -3.85
CA GLU A 256 -2.70 1.17 -4.15
C GLU A 256 -3.23 2.12 -5.22
N VAL A 257 -3.54 3.35 -4.81
CA VAL A 257 -4.17 4.35 -5.68
C VAL A 257 -3.36 5.64 -5.70
N LEU A 258 -3.28 6.27 -6.86
CA LEU A 258 -2.81 7.64 -7.02
C LEU A 258 -4.02 8.56 -7.02
N ASP A 259 -4.06 9.51 -6.10
CA ASP A 259 -5.21 10.39 -5.94
C ASP A 259 -4.84 11.70 -5.22
N VAL A 260 -5.71 12.71 -5.30
CA VAL A 260 -5.52 13.97 -4.57
C VAL A 260 -5.93 13.82 -3.10
N LEU A 261 -5.32 14.60 -2.20
CA LEU A 261 -5.63 14.56 -0.76
C LEU A 261 -7.11 14.86 -0.45
N GLY A 262 -7.78 15.64 -1.30
CA GLY A 262 -9.19 16.01 -1.15
C GLY A 262 -10.14 14.82 -1.19
N ASN A 263 -9.87 13.85 -2.08
CA ASN A 263 -10.70 12.68 -2.36
C ASN A 263 -10.48 11.58 -1.32
N MET A 264 -11.05 11.74 -0.13
CA MET A 264 -11.01 10.76 0.96
C MET A 264 -12.32 10.72 1.71
#